data_AF-A0A965RY10-F1
#
_entry.id   AF-A0A965RY10-F1
#
_cell.length_a   1.000
_cell.length_b   1.000
_cell.length_c   1.000
_cell.angle_alpha   90.00
_cell.angle_beta   90.00
_cell.angle_gamma   90.00
#
_symmetry.space_group_name_H-M   'P 1'
#
loop_
_entity.id
_entity.type
_entity.pdbx_description
1 polymer ?
#
loop_
_entity_poly.entity_id
_entity_poly.type
_entity_poly.pdbx_seq_one_letter_code
_entity_poly.pdbx_strand_id
1 'polypeptide(L)'
;MKILNSLFICLFTSLSLFAQKEVTAIAEMKKVTVFFTGAQIQHEDKIDLKPGKQEIVFQKLTDFVDPNTVQVKAQGDLTILSVRTRKNFEDLKISSEEMKILNGKRKALEEKDNSLRDEYTILELDKNLLMRNRDLKGNTEGMKMTELKEAYLFMHQKLT
;
A
#
# COMPACT_ATOMS: atom_id res chain seq x y z
N MET A 1 -11.47 7.62 -67.84
CA MET A 1 -10.23 7.62 -67.01
C MET A 1 -10.13 8.80 -66.02
N LYS A 2 -10.57 10.02 -66.35
CA LYS A 2 -10.45 11.18 -65.43
C LYS A 2 -11.24 11.03 -64.10
N ILE A 3 -12.39 10.36 -64.13
CA ILE A 3 -13.25 10.15 -62.95
C ILE A 3 -12.62 9.12 -61.99
N LEU A 4 -11.92 8.11 -62.52
CA LEU A 4 -11.25 7.08 -61.71
C LEU A 4 -10.03 7.66 -60.99
N ASN A 5 -9.26 8.54 -61.65
CA ASN A 5 -8.13 9.23 -61.03
C ASN A 5 -8.58 10.26 -59.97
N SER A 6 -9.73 10.91 -60.16
CA SER A 6 -10.32 11.82 -59.17
C SER A 6 -10.77 11.07 -57.90
N LEU A 7 -11.34 9.87 -58.06
CA LEU A 7 -11.72 9.01 -56.93
C LEU A 7 -10.51 8.51 -56.14
N PHE A 8 -9.40 8.21 -56.82
CA PHE A 8 -8.16 7.75 -56.18
C PHE A 8 -7.48 8.85 -55.34
N ILE A 9 -7.57 10.11 -55.77
CA ILE A 9 -7.07 11.27 -55.02
C ILE A 9 -7.92 11.56 -53.77
N CYS A 10 -9.24 11.37 -53.85
CA CYS A 10 -10.13 11.56 -52.70
C CYS A 10 -9.94 10.46 -51.63
N LEU A 11 -9.46 9.28 -52.02
CA LEU A 11 -9.18 8.17 -51.09
C LEU A 11 -7.87 8.35 -50.30
N PHE A 12 -6.93 9.17 -50.80
CA PHE A 12 -5.65 9.43 -50.13
C PHE A 12 -5.71 10.56 -49.10
N THR A 13 -6.70 11.45 -49.17
CA THR A 13 -6.85 12.59 -48.25
C THR A 13 -7.54 12.23 -46.93
N SER A 14 -8.11 11.04 -46.79
CA SER A 14 -8.86 10.61 -45.59
C SER A 14 -7.99 9.99 -44.49
N LEU A 15 -6.69 9.79 -44.71
CA LEU A 15 -5.82 8.94 -43.87
C LEU A 15 -4.94 9.65 -42.83
N SER A 16 -5.15 10.93 -42.55
CA SER A 16 -4.33 11.66 -41.56
C SER A 16 -5.15 12.39 -40.49
N LEU A 17 -6.06 11.66 -39.85
CA LEU A 17 -6.58 12.07 -38.54
C LEU A 17 -5.55 11.70 -37.46
N PHE A 18 -4.62 12.61 -37.20
CA PHE A 18 -3.79 12.54 -35.99
C PHE A 18 -4.64 12.95 -34.79
N ALA A 19 -5.18 11.96 -34.08
CA ALA A 19 -5.74 12.19 -32.75
C ALA A 19 -4.62 12.69 -31.83
N GLN A 20 -4.88 13.78 -31.11
CA GLN A 20 -3.92 14.31 -30.15
C GLN A 20 -3.73 13.31 -29.01
N LYS A 21 -2.56 12.67 -28.97
CA LYS A 21 -2.21 11.69 -27.95
C LYS A 21 -1.99 12.39 -26.61
N GLU A 22 -2.62 11.87 -25.57
CA GLU A 22 -2.40 12.29 -24.18
C GLU A 22 -0.91 12.14 -23.83
N VAL A 23 -0.34 13.15 -23.16
CA VAL A 23 1.02 13.08 -22.65
C VAL A 23 0.95 12.61 -21.21
N THR A 24 1.49 11.45 -20.92
CA THR A 24 1.48 10.86 -19.58
C THR A 24 2.75 11.25 -18.83
N ALA A 25 2.58 11.76 -17.61
CA ALA A 25 3.66 12.16 -16.72
C ALA A 25 3.48 11.54 -15.33
N ILE A 26 4.57 11.39 -14.59
CA ILE A 26 4.55 10.88 -13.21
C ILE A 26 5.11 11.98 -12.32
N ALA A 27 4.24 12.64 -11.55
CA ALA A 27 4.65 13.71 -10.67
C ALA A 27 5.14 13.17 -9.32
N GLU A 28 6.38 13.49 -8.97
CA GLU A 28 6.95 13.10 -7.69
C GLU A 28 6.24 13.78 -6.52
N MET A 29 6.06 13.03 -5.44
CA MET A 29 5.53 13.55 -4.18
C MET A 29 6.62 14.35 -3.46
N LYS A 30 6.42 15.65 -3.24
CA LYS A 30 7.39 16.52 -2.54
C LYS A 30 7.05 16.75 -1.08
N LYS A 31 5.77 16.89 -0.75
CA LYS A 31 5.34 17.20 0.62
C LYS A 31 4.04 16.51 0.98
N VAL A 32 3.97 16.02 2.22
CA VAL A 32 2.76 15.49 2.85
C VAL A 32 2.53 16.25 4.15
N THR A 33 1.33 16.77 4.35
CA THR A 33 0.89 17.39 5.61
C THR A 33 -0.24 16.55 6.17
N VAL A 34 -0.04 15.95 7.33
CA VAL A 34 -1.01 15.04 7.97
C VAL A 34 -1.88 15.82 8.95
N PHE A 35 -3.19 15.60 8.88
CA PHE A 35 -4.21 16.16 9.75
C PHE A 35 -4.97 15.04 10.48
N PHE A 36 -5.80 15.40 11.47
CA PHE A 36 -6.60 14.42 12.21
C PHE A 36 -7.56 13.60 11.35
N THR A 37 -8.06 14.17 10.26
CA THR A 37 -9.08 13.55 9.38
C THR A 37 -8.59 13.28 7.97
N GLY A 38 -7.28 13.35 7.72
CA GLY A 38 -6.73 13.07 6.38
C GLY A 38 -5.32 13.59 6.19
N ALA A 39 -4.85 13.58 4.94
CA ALA A 39 -3.55 14.14 4.58
C ALA A 39 -3.66 14.99 3.32
N GLN A 40 -2.98 16.13 3.31
CA GLN A 40 -2.77 16.92 2.11
C GLN A 40 -1.46 16.51 1.47
N ILE A 41 -1.51 16.11 0.20
CA ILE A 41 -0.37 15.65 -0.57
C ILE A 41 -0.07 16.69 -1.66
N GLN A 42 1.19 17.08 -1.80
CA GLN A 42 1.67 18.00 -2.82
C GLN A 42 2.66 17.28 -3.74
N HIS A 43 2.32 17.27 -5.03
CA HIS A 43 3.15 16.76 -6.10
C HIS A 43 3.71 17.92 -6.91
N GLU A 44 4.95 17.80 -7.37
CA GLU A 44 5.60 18.80 -8.21
C GLU A 44 6.41 18.10 -9.30
N ASP A 45 6.28 18.59 -10.53
CA ASP A 45 6.99 18.05 -11.69
C ASP A 45 7.27 19.15 -12.71
N LYS A 46 8.30 18.94 -13.55
CA LYS A 46 8.69 19.84 -14.63
C LYS A 46 8.45 19.14 -15.96
N ILE A 47 7.54 19.69 -16.77
CA ILE A 47 7.15 19.10 -18.05
C ILE A 47 7.36 20.14 -19.16
N ASP A 48 8.03 19.72 -20.22
CA ASP A 48 8.20 20.52 -21.43
C ASP A 48 6.92 20.43 -22.28
N LEU A 49 6.24 21.57 -22.44
CA LEU A 49 5.02 21.70 -23.23
C LEU A 49 5.31 22.12 -24.66
N LYS A 50 4.52 21.60 -25.61
CA LYS A 50 4.56 21.99 -27.03
C LYS A 50 3.52 23.08 -27.29
N PRO A 51 3.74 23.96 -28.28
CA PRO A 51 2.75 24.96 -28.64
C PRO A 51 1.46 24.30 -29.13
N GLY A 52 0.32 24.77 -28.60
CA GLY A 52 -1.02 24.28 -28.92
C GLY A 52 -1.79 23.79 -27.68
N LYS A 53 -3.04 23.33 -27.89
CA LYS A 53 -3.81 22.64 -26.86
C LYS A 53 -3.12 21.31 -26.57
N GLN A 54 -2.98 20.89 -25.32
CA GLN A 54 -2.47 19.55 -24.94
C GLN A 54 -3.24 19.01 -23.75
N GLU A 55 -3.38 17.69 -23.66
CA GLU A 55 -3.92 16.99 -22.48
C GLU A 55 -2.78 16.24 -21.78
N ILE A 56 -2.55 16.60 -20.51
CA ILE A 56 -1.50 16.01 -19.67
C ILE A 56 -2.16 15.14 -18.62
N VAL A 57 -1.72 13.90 -18.50
CA VAL A 57 -2.26 12.91 -17.57
C VAL A 57 -1.20 12.53 -16.55
N PHE A 58 -1.40 12.96 -15.30
CA PHE A 58 -0.57 12.58 -14.17
C PHE A 58 -0.99 11.20 -13.66
N GLN A 59 -0.06 10.24 -13.66
CA GLN A 59 -0.27 8.87 -13.21
C GLN A 59 0.33 8.62 -11.83
N LYS A 60 -0.05 7.50 -11.21
CA LYS A 60 0.41 7.06 -9.89
C LYS A 60 0.06 8.02 -8.74
N LEU A 61 -1.08 8.68 -8.86
CA LEU A 61 -1.69 9.43 -7.75
C LEU A 61 -2.51 8.50 -6.85
N THR A 62 -2.83 8.95 -5.64
CA THR A 62 -3.63 8.16 -4.68
C THR A 62 -5.08 7.95 -5.15
N ASP A 63 -5.62 6.76 -4.93
CA ASP A 63 -7.01 6.40 -5.23
C ASP A 63 -8.04 7.07 -4.31
N PHE A 64 -7.57 7.59 -3.17
CA PHE A 64 -8.38 8.26 -2.15
C PHE A 64 -8.51 9.77 -2.36
N VAL A 65 -8.15 10.27 -3.56
CA VAL A 65 -8.30 11.69 -3.88
C VAL A 65 -9.79 12.07 -3.97
N ASP A 66 -10.16 13.19 -3.35
CA ASP A 66 -11.47 13.81 -3.58
C ASP A 66 -11.37 14.73 -4.81
N PRO A 67 -12.11 14.44 -5.91
CA PRO A 67 -12.11 15.23 -7.13
C PRO A 67 -12.36 16.73 -6.92
N ASN A 68 -13.15 17.10 -5.91
CA ASN A 68 -13.51 18.49 -5.65
C ASN A 68 -12.41 19.28 -4.93
N THR A 69 -11.40 18.58 -4.39
CA THR A 69 -10.31 19.19 -3.62
C THR A 69 -9.03 19.38 -4.44
N VAL A 70 -9.00 18.86 -5.67
CA VAL A 70 -7.82 18.90 -6.52
C VAL A 70 -7.58 20.31 -7.01
N GLN A 71 -6.42 20.86 -6.66
CA GLN A 71 -5.96 22.16 -7.12
C GLN A 71 -4.66 21.98 -7.89
N VAL A 72 -4.62 22.56 -9.10
CA VAL A 72 -3.42 22.53 -9.95
C VAL A 72 -2.91 23.96 -10.09
N LYS A 73 -1.63 24.14 -9.80
CA LYS A 73 -0.90 25.38 -10.06
C LYS A 73 0.20 25.05 -11.05
N ALA A 74 0.38 25.93 -12.03
CA ALA A 74 1.43 25.83 -13.01
C ALA A 74 2.10 27.19 -13.17
N GLN A 75 3.40 27.18 -13.42
CA GLN A 75 4.21 28.37 -13.58
C GLN A 75 4.73 28.40 -15.03
N GLY A 76 4.45 29.48 -15.76
CA GLY A 76 4.85 29.65 -17.16
C GLY A 76 3.78 30.32 -18.01
N ASP A 77 4.02 30.39 -19.32
CA ASP A 77 3.09 30.95 -20.31
C ASP A 77 2.11 29.87 -20.79
N LEU A 78 1.07 29.60 -19.98
CA LEU A 78 0.03 28.63 -20.29
C LEU A 78 -1.30 29.03 -19.66
N THR A 79 -2.39 28.49 -20.21
CA THR A 79 -3.73 28.61 -19.63
C THR A 79 -4.30 27.23 -19.33
N ILE A 80 -4.71 27.01 -18.08
CA ILE A 80 -5.37 25.77 -17.68
C ILE A 80 -6.83 25.84 -18.11
N LEU A 81 -7.22 25.00 -19.07
CA LEU A 81 -8.60 24.96 -19.58
C LEU A 81 -9.54 24.16 -18.67
N SER A 82 -9.09 23.01 -18.18
CA SER A 82 -9.89 22.14 -17.32
C SER A 82 -9.00 21.18 -16.56
N VAL A 83 -9.40 20.86 -15.33
CA VAL A 83 -8.80 19.79 -14.53
C VAL A 83 -9.87 18.73 -14.32
N ARG A 84 -9.53 17.47 -14.57
CA ARG A 84 -10.39 16.32 -14.30
C ARG A 84 -9.59 15.20 -13.68
N THR A 85 -10.20 14.51 -12.73
CA THR A 85 -9.67 13.27 -12.16
C THR A 85 -10.41 12.08 -12.76
N ARG A 86 -9.69 11.04 -13.16
CA ARG A 86 -10.27 9.76 -13.57
C ARG A 86 -9.56 8.62 -12.85
N LYS A 87 -10.31 7.61 -12.43
CA LYS A 87 -9.74 6.37 -11.87
C LYS A 87 -9.41 5.42 -13.02
N ASN A 88 -8.19 4.92 -13.04
CA ASN A 88 -7.78 3.89 -14.00
C ASN A 88 -7.91 2.51 -13.34
N PHE A 89 -8.93 1.75 -13.73
CA PHE A 89 -9.18 0.41 -13.18
C PHE A 89 -8.45 -0.71 -13.94
N GLU A 90 -7.76 -0.40 -15.04
CA GLU A 90 -7.07 -1.41 -15.86
C GLU A 90 -5.66 -1.74 -15.34
N ASP A 91 -5.09 -0.89 -14.48
CA ASP A 91 -3.71 -0.97 -14.00
C ASP A 91 -3.52 -1.82 -12.71
N LEU A 92 -4.48 -2.69 -12.42
CA LEU A 92 -4.54 -3.53 -11.20
C LEU A 92 -3.37 -4.53 -11.05
N LYS A 93 -2.52 -4.69 -12.08
CA LYS A 93 -1.41 -5.67 -12.07
C LYS A 93 -0.23 -5.26 -11.19
N ILE A 94 0.00 -3.96 -10.96
CA ILE A 94 1.15 -3.52 -10.16
C ILE A 94 0.88 -3.71 -8.65
N SER A 95 -0.38 -3.58 -8.22
CA SER A 95 -0.76 -3.69 -6.81
C SER A 95 -0.71 -5.13 -6.28
N SER A 96 -1.06 -6.15 -7.08
CA SER A 96 -1.26 -7.50 -6.53
C SER A 96 0.02 -8.14 -5.98
N GLU A 97 1.16 -8.00 -6.66
CA GLU A 97 2.39 -8.68 -6.27
C GLU A 97 3.06 -8.01 -5.08
N GLU A 98 3.16 -6.67 -5.08
CA GLU A 98 3.72 -5.91 -3.96
C GLU A 98 2.84 -6.03 -2.71
N MET A 99 1.50 -6.00 -2.87
CA MET A 99 0.56 -6.27 -1.78
C MET A 99 0.68 -7.70 -1.26
N LYS A 100 0.92 -8.68 -2.12
CA LYS A 100 1.11 -10.08 -1.70
C LYS A 100 2.40 -10.25 -0.90
N ILE A 101 3.50 -9.62 -1.33
CA ILE A 101 4.77 -9.61 -0.59
C ILE A 101 4.59 -8.95 0.77
N LEU A 102 3.95 -7.77 0.82
CA LEU A 102 3.74 -7.04 2.07
C LEU A 102 2.81 -7.79 3.03
N ASN A 103 1.73 -8.41 2.52
CA ASN A 103 0.88 -9.27 3.33
C ASN A 103 1.59 -10.53 3.82
N GLY A 104 2.48 -11.11 3.00
CA GLY A 104 3.34 -12.22 3.42
C GLY A 104 4.26 -11.83 4.57
N LYS A 105 4.91 -10.66 4.49
CA LYS A 105 5.73 -10.10 5.58
C LYS A 105 4.90 -9.86 6.84
N ARG A 106 3.71 -9.27 6.71
CA ARG A 106 2.79 -9.04 7.84
C ARG A 106 2.44 -10.35 8.56
N LYS A 107 2.05 -11.38 7.80
CA LYS A 107 1.69 -12.68 8.34
C LYS A 107 2.86 -13.37 9.05
N ALA A 108 4.06 -13.33 8.46
CA ALA A 108 5.26 -13.88 9.10
C ALA A 108 5.60 -13.17 10.42
N LEU A 109 5.41 -11.85 10.49
CA LEU A 109 5.63 -11.08 11.71
C LEU A 109 4.58 -11.39 12.78
N GLU A 110 3.32 -11.59 12.37
CA GLU A 110 2.20 -11.97 13.24
C GLU A 110 2.39 -13.38 13.82
N GLU A 111 2.83 -14.34 13.01
CA GLU A 111 3.19 -15.69 13.47
C GLU A 111 4.35 -15.63 14.48
N LYS A 112 5.35 -14.78 14.26
CA LYS A 112 6.45 -14.58 15.20
C LYS A 112 5.99 -13.93 16.50
N ASP A 113 5.10 -12.94 16.45
CA ASP A 113 4.53 -12.30 17.65
C ASP A 113 3.74 -13.32 18.48
N ASN A 114 2.91 -14.13 17.84
CA ASN A 114 2.14 -15.19 18.52
C ASN A 114 3.08 -16.21 19.19
N SER A 115 4.10 -16.70 18.47
CA SER A 115 5.08 -17.62 19.05
C SER A 115 5.81 -17.03 20.27
N LEU A 116 6.17 -15.75 20.23
CA LEU A 116 6.82 -15.07 21.35
C LEU A 116 5.87 -14.86 22.54
N ARG A 117 4.59 -14.58 22.29
CA ARG A 117 3.56 -14.49 23.33
C ARG A 117 3.32 -15.83 24.01
N ASP A 118 3.30 -16.91 23.23
CA ASP A 118 3.15 -18.27 23.76
C ASP A 118 4.36 -18.64 24.63
N GLU A 119 5.58 -18.39 24.14
CA GLU A 119 6.81 -18.59 24.90
C GLU A 119 6.83 -17.78 26.20
N TYR A 120 6.45 -16.49 26.13
CA TYR A 120 6.34 -15.63 27.29
C TYR A 120 5.35 -16.19 28.33
N THR A 121 4.20 -16.69 27.87
CA THR A 121 3.16 -17.26 28.74
C THR A 121 3.68 -18.51 29.45
N ILE A 122 4.40 -19.38 28.75
CA ILE A 122 5.02 -20.58 29.34
C ILE A 122 6.03 -20.17 30.42
N LEU A 123 6.93 -19.22 30.11
CA LEU A 123 7.94 -18.75 31.06
C LEU A 123 7.32 -18.07 32.29
N GLU A 124 6.21 -17.35 32.12
CA GLU A 124 5.48 -16.75 33.24
C GLU A 124 4.84 -17.81 34.14
N LEU A 125 4.24 -18.85 33.56
CA LEU A 125 3.69 -19.98 34.32
C LEU A 125 4.79 -20.72 35.08
N ASP A 126 5.94 -20.97 34.45
CA ASP A 126 7.10 -21.61 35.09
C ASP A 126 7.63 -20.80 36.26
N LYS A 127 7.80 -19.48 36.07
CA LYS A 127 8.20 -18.57 37.13
C LYS A 127 7.21 -18.63 38.31
N ASN A 128 5.92 -18.62 38.03
CA ASN A 128 4.88 -18.68 39.06
C ASN A 128 4.88 -20.01 39.83
N LEU A 129 5.09 -21.12 39.13
CA LEU A 129 5.22 -22.45 39.73
C LEU A 129 6.42 -22.48 40.68
N LEU A 130 7.59 -22.02 40.24
CA LEU A 130 8.81 -21.99 41.05
C LEU A 130 8.68 -21.08 42.27
N MET A 131 8.08 -19.90 42.10
CA MET A 131 7.82 -18.95 43.20
C MET A 131 6.89 -19.56 44.26
N ARG A 132 5.76 -20.16 43.83
CA ARG A 132 4.81 -20.80 44.76
C ARG A 132 5.41 -22.00 45.49
N ASN A 133 6.23 -22.82 44.83
CA ASN A 133 6.95 -23.90 45.50
C ASN A 133 7.90 -23.34 46.59
N ARG A 134 8.67 -22.29 46.26
CA ARG A 134 9.57 -21.65 47.23
C ARG A 134 8.82 -21.16 48.48
N ASP A 135 7.65 -20.56 48.31
CA ASP A 135 6.84 -20.05 49.43
C ASP A 135 6.23 -21.20 50.26
N LEU A 136 5.81 -22.30 49.63
CA LEU A 136 5.27 -23.48 50.31
C LEU A 136 6.33 -24.24 51.14
N LYS A 137 7.60 -24.18 50.74
CA LYS A 137 8.71 -24.86 51.44
C LYS A 137 9.05 -24.22 52.79
N GLY A 138 8.53 -23.02 53.08
CA GLY A 138 8.80 -22.28 54.32
C GLY A 138 7.97 -22.72 55.53
N ASN A 139 6.85 -23.43 55.38
CA ASN A 139 5.88 -23.55 56.48
C ASN A 139 5.63 -24.95 57.07
N THR A 140 5.70 -26.06 56.33
CA THR A 140 5.68 -27.44 56.89
C THR A 140 5.57 -28.41 55.71
N GLU A 141 6.60 -29.21 55.44
CA GLU A 141 6.67 -30.22 54.37
C GLU A 141 6.32 -29.74 52.95
N GLY A 142 7.35 -29.29 52.22
CA GLY A 142 7.21 -28.94 50.80
C GLY A 142 6.81 -30.13 49.92
N MET A 143 6.11 -29.84 48.82
CA MET A 143 5.77 -30.78 47.74
C MET A 143 7.01 -31.59 47.31
N LYS A 144 6.86 -32.90 47.11
CA LYS A 144 7.98 -33.74 46.66
C LYS A 144 8.39 -33.29 45.26
N MET A 145 9.70 -33.25 44.99
CA MET A 145 10.26 -32.84 43.68
C MET A 145 9.63 -33.62 42.50
N THR A 146 9.14 -34.83 42.75
CA THR A 146 8.41 -35.68 41.81
C THR A 146 7.05 -35.11 41.41
N GLU A 147 6.25 -34.61 42.37
CA GLU A 147 4.92 -34.02 42.12
C GLU A 147 5.04 -32.68 41.38
N LEU A 148 6.11 -31.91 41.68
CA LEU A 148 6.42 -30.69 40.95
C LEU A 148 6.72 -30.96 39.47
N LYS A 149 7.48 -32.04 39.22
CA LYS A 149 7.84 -32.47 37.86
C LYS A 149 6.61 -32.95 37.09
N GLU A 150 5.69 -33.65 37.74
CA GLU A 150 4.42 -34.08 37.14
C GLU A 150 3.50 -32.89 36.82
N ALA A 151 3.39 -31.91 37.72
CA ALA A 151 2.63 -30.68 37.46
C ALA A 151 3.21 -29.87 36.29
N TYR A 152 4.55 -29.74 36.22
CA TYR A 152 5.24 -29.10 35.10
C TYR A 152 4.94 -29.79 33.77
N LEU A 153 5.04 -31.12 33.72
CA LEU A 153 4.75 -31.92 32.52
C LEU A 153 3.28 -31.80 32.10
N PHE A 154 2.35 -31.83 33.05
CA PHE A 154 0.92 -31.69 32.78
C PHE A 154 0.56 -30.31 32.22
N MET A 155 1.16 -29.24 32.74
CA MET A 155 0.94 -27.89 32.23
C MET A 155 1.48 -27.75 30.80
N HIS A 156 2.70 -28.24 30.53
CA HIS A 156 3.30 -28.19 29.21
C HIS A 156 2.52 -29.01 28.17
N GLN A 157 2.01 -30.19 28.54
CA GLN A 157 1.21 -31.03 27.64
C GLN A 157 -0.12 -30.38 27.22
N LYS A 158 -0.66 -29.45 28.01
CA LYS A 158 -1.90 -28.72 27.69
C LYS A 158 -1.69 -27.39 26.94
N LEU A 159 -0.44 -26.91 26.87
CA LEU A 159 -0.06 -25.65 26.22
C LEU A 159 0.40 -25.87 24.77
N THR A 160 0.94 -27.06 24.45
CA THR A 160 1.07 -27.57 23.07
C THR A 160 -0.24 -28.10 22.52
#